data_AF-A0A251RAA8-F1
#
_entry.id   AF-A0A251RAA8-F1
#
_cell.length_a   1.000
_cell.length_b   1.000
_cell.length_c   1.000
_cell.angle_alpha   90.00
_cell.angle_beta   90.00
_cell.angle_gamma   90.00
#
_symmetry.space_group_name_H-M   'P 1'
#
loop_
_entity.id
_entity.type
_entity.pdbx_description
1 polymer ?
#
loop_
_entity_poly.entity_id
_entity_poly.type
_entity_poly.pdbx_seq_one_letter_code
_entity_poly.pdbx_strand_id
1 'polypeptide(L)'
;MQVEEPIDIFLSHDWPVGITDCGDWKKLVRDKPFFEKEVQERNLGSKPAAQLLEKLKPPYWFSAHLHCKFAALVQHEEDGSVTNFLALDKCQPGRKFLQVIEIESEPGPYEIQYDEEWLEITRRFNSNFPLTNRSANFWNVHLDKQDCRQWVRRNLQARGARPFEFTQTAPPYNPSNSVLSGTFPEYTRNPQTESLLQFLELPYLLDNTSESSQVPRSPLPLIRTGSLEDNSEDIPIDDVDDVDELEELAEDAVDTKTENI
;
A
#
# COMPACT_ATOMS: atom_id res chain seq x y z
N MET A 1 -11.34 -4.58 -15.64
CA MET A 1 -10.51 -5.41 -14.73
C MET A 1 -10.07 -6.64 -15.50
N GLN A 2 -8.83 -7.12 -15.32
CA GLN A 2 -8.28 -8.28 -16.07
C GLN A 2 -8.25 -9.57 -15.27
N VAL A 3 -8.24 -9.46 -13.93
CA VAL A 3 -8.30 -10.57 -12.99
C VAL A 3 -9.65 -11.27 -13.10
N GLU A 4 -9.62 -12.59 -13.22
CA GLU A 4 -10.80 -13.46 -13.32
C GLU A 4 -10.79 -14.58 -12.27
N GLU A 5 -9.61 -14.96 -11.76
CA GLU A 5 -9.50 -15.99 -10.74
C GLU A 5 -9.92 -15.47 -9.35
N PRO A 6 -10.48 -16.34 -8.48
CA PRO A 6 -10.84 -15.95 -7.13
C PRO A 6 -9.60 -15.52 -6.32
N ILE A 7 -9.76 -14.49 -5.50
CA ILE A 7 -8.73 -13.99 -4.59
C ILE A 7 -9.17 -14.27 -3.16
N ASP A 8 -8.32 -14.96 -2.39
CA ASP A 8 -8.60 -15.26 -0.99
C ASP A 8 -8.33 -14.06 -0.07
N ILE A 9 -7.23 -13.35 -0.34
CA ILE A 9 -6.73 -12.24 0.49
C ILE A 9 -6.36 -11.07 -0.42
N PHE A 10 -6.94 -9.90 -0.14
CA PHE A 10 -6.57 -8.65 -0.77
C PHE A 10 -5.88 -7.72 0.23
N LEU A 11 -4.80 -7.07 -0.22
CA LEU A 11 -4.06 -6.09 0.57
C LEU A 11 -4.13 -4.72 -0.11
N SER A 12 -4.51 -3.69 0.64
CA SER A 12 -4.39 -2.29 0.22
C SER A 12 -3.71 -1.47 1.33
N HIS A 13 -3.13 -0.32 1.00
CA HIS A 13 -2.71 0.60 2.06
C HIS A 13 -3.93 1.39 2.56
N ASP A 14 -4.57 2.12 1.67
CA ASP A 14 -5.76 2.91 1.97
C ASP A 14 -7.00 2.02 2.10
N TRP A 15 -7.97 2.50 2.87
CA TRP A 15 -9.25 1.80 3.07
C TRP A 15 -10.15 1.97 1.85
N PRO A 16 -11.00 0.98 1.52
CA PRO A 16 -12.10 1.19 0.58
C PRO A 16 -13.06 2.30 1.08
N VAL A 17 -13.42 3.25 0.23
CA VAL A 17 -14.47 4.23 0.57
C VAL A 17 -15.76 3.52 0.97
N GLY A 18 -16.39 3.97 2.05
CA GLY A 18 -17.65 3.43 2.56
C GLY A 18 -17.51 2.19 3.45
N ILE A 19 -16.29 1.68 3.66
CA ILE A 19 -16.05 0.51 4.53
C ILE A 19 -16.52 0.73 5.97
N THR A 20 -16.57 1.99 6.41
CA THR A 20 -17.00 2.37 7.75
C THR A 20 -18.46 2.01 8.02
N ASP A 21 -19.30 1.99 6.99
CA ASP A 21 -20.72 1.61 7.12
C ASP A 21 -20.89 0.13 7.49
N CYS A 22 -19.89 -0.68 7.18
CA CYS A 22 -19.86 -2.11 7.44
C CYS A 22 -19.25 -2.45 8.82
N GLY A 23 -18.93 -1.44 9.64
CA GLY A 23 -18.35 -1.59 10.97
C GLY A 23 -18.88 -0.58 11.99
N ASP A 24 -18.23 -0.49 13.15
CA ASP A 24 -18.62 0.45 14.21
C ASP A 24 -18.04 1.85 13.95
N TRP A 25 -18.63 2.55 12.99
CA TRP A 25 -18.20 3.91 12.64
C TRP A 25 -18.35 4.89 13.81
N LYS A 26 -19.31 4.67 14.72
CA LYS A 26 -19.52 5.53 15.90
C LYS A 26 -18.34 5.45 16.84
N LYS A 27 -17.81 4.25 17.07
CA LYS A 27 -16.57 4.07 17.81
C LYS A 27 -15.39 4.71 17.08
N LEU A 28 -15.29 4.53 15.76
CA LEU A 28 -14.22 5.15 14.97
C LEU A 28 -14.19 6.67 15.16
N VAL A 29 -15.33 7.35 15.03
CA VAL A 29 -15.39 8.82 15.18
C VAL A 29 -15.27 9.27 16.62
N ARG A 30 -15.66 8.45 17.61
CA ARG A 30 -15.37 8.77 19.01
C ARG A 30 -13.87 8.75 19.29
N ASP A 31 -13.17 7.76 18.74
CA ASP A 31 -11.73 7.61 18.93
C ASP A 31 -10.95 8.60 18.03
N LYS A 32 -11.50 8.98 16.87
CA LYS A 32 -10.91 9.93 15.89
C LYS A 32 -11.98 10.90 15.32
N PRO A 33 -12.35 11.96 16.05
CA PRO A 33 -13.48 12.85 15.70
C PRO A 33 -13.37 13.53 14.34
N PHE A 34 -12.15 13.82 13.88
CA PHE A 34 -11.90 14.45 12.58
C PHE A 34 -12.37 13.62 11.38
N PHE A 35 -12.56 12.31 11.54
CA PHE A 35 -13.14 11.46 10.49
C PHE A 35 -14.65 11.62 10.34
N GLU A 36 -15.35 12.25 11.28
CA GLU A 36 -16.83 12.29 11.28
C GLU A 36 -17.40 12.84 9.96
N LYS A 37 -16.87 13.98 9.50
CA LYS A 37 -17.33 14.59 8.25
C LYS A 37 -17.07 13.68 7.05
N GLU A 38 -15.87 13.12 6.93
CA GLU A 38 -15.51 12.27 5.79
C GLU A 38 -16.25 10.94 5.78
N VAL A 39 -16.55 10.38 6.95
CA VAL A 39 -17.41 9.20 7.11
C VAL A 39 -18.83 9.51 6.65
N GLN A 40 -19.41 10.62 7.12
CA GLN A 40 -20.77 11.03 6.75
C GLN A 40 -20.90 11.35 5.25
N GLU A 41 -19.90 12.00 4.66
CA GLU A 41 -19.86 12.34 3.24
C GLU A 41 -19.40 11.18 2.34
N ARG A 42 -19.03 10.03 2.92
CA ARG A 42 -18.45 8.86 2.21
C ARG A 42 -17.24 9.23 1.35
N ASN A 43 -16.32 10.03 1.91
CA ASN A 43 -15.08 10.44 1.26
C ASN A 43 -13.82 9.89 1.94
N LEU A 44 -13.94 9.23 3.10
CA LEU A 44 -12.82 8.59 3.77
C LEU A 44 -12.34 7.35 2.99
N GLY A 45 -11.13 7.40 2.43
CA GLY A 45 -10.45 6.28 1.76
C GLY A 45 -10.37 6.37 0.23
N SER A 46 -10.14 5.22 -0.40
CA SER A 46 -9.85 5.05 -1.83
C SER A 46 -11.07 4.53 -2.63
N LYS A 47 -11.51 5.32 -3.61
CA LYS A 47 -12.57 4.92 -4.56
C LYS A 47 -12.18 3.73 -5.45
N PRO A 48 -10.95 3.65 -6.01
CA PRO A 48 -10.50 2.45 -6.71
C PRO A 48 -10.52 1.19 -5.83
N ALA A 49 -10.13 1.30 -4.56
CA ALA A 49 -10.19 0.17 -3.62
C ALA A 49 -11.63 -0.31 -3.40
N ALA A 50 -12.61 0.60 -3.28
CA ALA A 50 -14.02 0.25 -3.18
C ALA A 50 -14.53 -0.49 -4.43
N GLN A 51 -14.15 -0.02 -5.63
CA GLN A 51 -14.49 -0.70 -6.89
C GLN A 51 -13.89 -2.11 -6.97
N LEU A 52 -12.66 -2.29 -6.47
CA LEU A 52 -12.01 -3.59 -6.42
C LEU A 52 -12.68 -4.51 -5.38
N LEU A 53 -13.05 -3.99 -4.21
CA LEU A 53 -13.76 -4.74 -3.17
C LEU A 53 -15.11 -5.27 -3.68
N GLU A 54 -15.90 -4.42 -4.33
CA GLU A 54 -17.19 -4.79 -4.92
C GLU A 54 -17.05 -5.85 -6.02
N LYS A 55 -15.96 -5.77 -6.81
CA LYS A 55 -15.77 -6.64 -7.96
C LYS A 55 -15.10 -7.98 -7.63
N LEU A 56 -14.10 -7.98 -6.74
CA LEU A 56 -13.29 -9.14 -6.40
C LEU A 56 -13.87 -9.95 -5.23
N LYS A 57 -14.57 -9.27 -4.31
CA LYS A 57 -15.25 -9.88 -3.15
C LYS A 57 -14.40 -10.92 -2.39
N PRO A 58 -13.13 -10.63 -2.07
CA PRO A 58 -12.25 -11.60 -1.42
C PRO A 58 -12.79 -11.93 -0.01
N PRO A 59 -12.64 -13.17 0.49
CA PRO A 59 -12.97 -13.50 1.88
C PRO A 59 -12.28 -12.61 2.92
N TYR A 60 -11.08 -12.11 2.62
CA TYR A 60 -10.31 -11.22 3.49
C TYR A 60 -9.79 -9.97 2.76
N TRP A 61 -9.93 -8.82 3.41
CA TRP A 61 -9.35 -7.56 2.96
C TRP A 61 -8.59 -6.87 4.11
N PHE A 62 -7.30 -6.62 3.91
CA PHE A 62 -6.47 -5.95 4.91
C PHE A 62 -6.01 -4.57 4.43
N SER A 63 -6.12 -3.58 5.34
CA SER A 63 -5.69 -2.20 5.10
C SER A 63 -4.86 -1.61 6.24
N ALA A 64 -4.32 -0.42 6.03
CA ALA A 64 -3.54 0.34 7.01
C ALA A 64 -3.84 1.85 6.86
N HIS A 65 -2.79 2.69 6.83
CA HIS A 65 -2.83 4.13 6.54
C HIS A 65 -3.48 5.02 7.62
N LEU A 66 -4.71 4.76 8.04
CA LEU A 66 -5.47 5.66 8.93
C LEU A 66 -5.08 5.60 10.42
N HIS A 67 -3.97 4.93 10.73
CA HIS A 67 -3.37 4.82 12.08
C HIS A 67 -4.42 4.52 13.17
N CYS A 68 -5.23 3.49 12.92
CA CYS A 68 -6.18 2.95 13.89
C CYS A 68 -6.57 1.53 13.49
N LYS A 69 -6.94 0.72 14.48
CA LYS A 69 -7.55 -0.59 14.23
C LYS A 69 -9.03 -0.44 13.95
N PHE A 70 -9.50 -0.98 12.83
CA PHE A 70 -10.92 -1.02 12.48
C PHE A 70 -11.26 -2.37 11.86
N ALA A 71 -12.42 -2.90 12.20
CA ALA A 71 -12.90 -4.16 11.66
C ALA A 71 -14.32 -3.96 11.13
N ALA A 72 -14.60 -4.57 9.99
CA ALA A 72 -15.89 -4.49 9.31
C ALA A 72 -16.22 -5.82 8.62
N LEU A 73 -17.51 -6.07 8.42
CA LEU A 73 -18.02 -7.21 7.68
C LEU A 73 -18.82 -6.70 6.48
N VAL A 74 -18.29 -6.92 5.29
CA VAL A 74 -18.93 -6.49 4.05
C VAL A 74 -19.76 -7.64 3.52
N GLN A 75 -21.09 -7.46 3.47
CA GLN A 75 -22.00 -8.44 2.88
C GLN A 75 -22.23 -8.07 1.41
N HIS A 76 -21.93 -8.99 0.51
CA HIS A 76 -22.11 -8.78 -0.93
C HIS A 76 -23.49 -9.28 -1.36
N GLU A 77 -24.37 -8.37 -1.79
CA GLU A 77 -25.79 -8.69 -2.03
C GLU A 77 -26.04 -9.70 -3.15
N GLU A 78 -25.19 -9.74 -4.19
CA GLU A 78 -25.40 -10.58 -5.37
C GLU A 78 -25.25 -12.09 -5.11
N ASP A 79 -24.30 -12.47 -4.25
CA ASP A 79 -23.92 -13.87 -4.02
C ASP A 79 -23.94 -14.27 -2.54
N GLY A 80 -24.22 -13.32 -1.64
CA GLY A 80 -24.23 -13.54 -0.19
C GLY A 80 -22.85 -13.81 0.40
N SER A 81 -21.78 -13.62 -0.37
CA SER A 81 -20.42 -13.74 0.14
C SER A 81 -20.12 -12.62 1.13
N VAL A 82 -19.13 -12.87 2.01
CA VAL A 82 -18.75 -11.92 3.05
C VAL A 82 -17.25 -11.67 2.98
N THR A 83 -16.85 -10.40 2.96
CA THR A 83 -15.45 -9.99 3.14
C THR A 83 -15.22 -9.56 4.59
N ASN A 84 -14.25 -10.21 5.23
CA ASN A 84 -13.72 -9.80 6.52
C ASN A 84 -12.69 -8.69 6.31
N PHE A 85 -13.07 -7.45 6.64
CA PHE A 85 -12.17 -6.31 6.56
C PHE A 85 -11.47 -6.07 7.90
N LEU A 86 -10.15 -5.86 7.85
CA LEU A 86 -9.36 -5.44 9.00
C LEU A 86 -8.32 -4.40 8.59
N ALA A 87 -8.35 -3.27 9.27
CA ALA A 87 -7.29 -2.28 9.25
C ALA A 87 -6.48 -2.30 10.54
N LEU A 88 -5.17 -2.06 10.43
CA LEU A 88 -4.24 -2.02 11.55
C LEU A 88 -3.57 -0.65 11.70
N ASP A 89 -3.07 -0.40 12.91
CA ASP A 89 -2.38 0.83 13.28
C ASP A 89 -0.88 0.81 12.88
N LYS A 90 -0.19 1.94 13.02
CA LYS A 90 1.27 2.05 12.84
C LYS A 90 2.00 1.35 13.98
N CYS A 91 3.17 0.78 13.68
CA CYS A 91 4.05 0.09 14.62
C CYS A 91 4.68 1.04 15.66
N GLN A 92 3.85 1.53 16.58
CA GLN A 92 4.24 2.41 17.68
C GLN A 92 3.86 1.79 19.04
N PRO A 93 4.53 2.18 20.13
CA PRO A 93 4.24 1.68 21.47
C PRO A 93 2.76 1.83 21.83
N GLY A 94 2.18 0.78 22.43
CA GLY A 94 0.78 0.79 22.90
C GLY A 94 -0.30 0.69 21.81
N ARG A 95 0.06 0.69 20.52
CA ARG A 95 -0.91 0.68 19.41
C ARG A 95 -1.26 -0.73 18.93
N LYS A 96 -2.42 -0.86 18.28
CA LYS A 96 -2.97 -2.14 17.77
C LYS A 96 -2.49 -2.42 16.34
N PHE A 97 -1.18 -2.56 16.18
CA PHE A 97 -0.53 -2.67 14.86
C PHE A 97 -0.33 -4.10 14.36
N LEU A 98 -0.49 -5.11 15.22
CA LEU A 98 -0.27 -6.52 14.88
C LEU A 98 -1.50 -7.36 15.23
N GLN A 99 -1.91 -8.20 14.27
CA GLN A 99 -2.91 -9.22 14.47
C GLN A 99 -2.48 -10.50 13.77
N VAL A 100 -2.55 -11.62 14.49
CA VAL A 100 -2.33 -12.95 13.95
C VAL A 100 -3.70 -13.56 13.64
N ILE A 101 -3.86 -14.09 12.44
CA ILE A 101 -5.08 -14.76 11.99
C ILE A 101 -4.73 -16.17 11.52
N GLU A 102 -5.68 -17.08 11.68
CA GLU A 102 -5.59 -18.46 11.19
C GLU A 102 -6.51 -18.59 9.98
N ILE A 103 -5.96 -19.05 8.86
CA ILE A 103 -6.69 -19.26 7.60
C ILE A 103 -6.50 -20.72 7.22
N GLU A 104 -7.60 -21.40 6.93
CA GLU A 104 -7.60 -22.80 6.52
C GLU A 104 -6.86 -22.95 5.18
N SER A 105 -6.03 -23.97 5.06
CA SER A 105 -5.28 -24.28 3.85
C SER A 105 -5.06 -25.79 3.70
N GLU A 106 -4.85 -26.22 2.46
CA GLU A 106 -4.50 -27.60 2.15
C GLU A 106 -3.13 -27.97 2.77
N PRO A 107 -2.88 -29.26 3.07
CA PRO A 107 -1.60 -29.70 3.61
C PRO A 107 -0.41 -29.27 2.74
N GLY A 108 0.62 -28.71 3.39
CA GLY A 108 1.82 -28.19 2.72
C GLY A 108 2.66 -29.23 1.97
N PRO A 109 3.75 -28.80 1.31
CA PRO A 109 4.55 -27.61 1.66
C PRO A 109 3.97 -26.28 1.14
N TYR A 110 4.06 -25.23 1.96
CA TYR A 110 3.71 -23.87 1.57
C TYR A 110 4.92 -23.19 0.92
N GLU A 111 4.82 -22.88 -0.36
CA GLU A 111 5.87 -22.19 -1.11
C GLU A 111 5.30 -20.94 -1.77
N ILE A 112 6.08 -19.85 -1.77
CA ILE A 112 5.74 -18.66 -2.55
C ILE A 112 5.97 -18.99 -4.03
N GLN A 113 4.96 -18.74 -4.86
CA GLN A 113 4.99 -19.00 -6.29
C GLN A 113 4.47 -17.77 -7.05
N TYR A 114 4.92 -17.61 -8.28
CA TYR A 114 4.30 -16.69 -9.21
C TYR A 114 2.92 -17.19 -9.59
N ASP A 115 1.95 -16.29 -9.55
CA ASP A 115 0.62 -16.51 -10.08
C ASP A 115 0.61 -16.44 -11.61
N GLU A 116 -0.10 -17.38 -12.25
CA GLU A 116 -0.15 -17.49 -13.72
C GLU A 116 -0.87 -16.29 -14.36
N GLU A 117 -2.01 -15.88 -13.79
CA GLU A 117 -2.81 -14.76 -14.28
C GLU A 117 -2.05 -13.43 -14.10
N TRP A 118 -1.38 -13.24 -12.97
CA TRP A 118 -0.53 -12.08 -12.71
C TRP A 118 0.59 -11.94 -13.73
N LEU A 119 1.32 -13.02 -14.03
CA LEU A 119 2.38 -12.99 -15.04
C LEU A 119 1.84 -12.74 -16.44
N GLU A 120 0.66 -13.27 -16.78
CA GLU A 120 -0.03 -13.00 -18.05
C GLU A 120 -0.39 -11.51 -18.18
N ILE A 121 -1.01 -10.93 -17.16
CA ILE A 121 -1.35 -9.51 -17.12
C ILE A 121 -0.07 -8.67 -17.23
N THR A 122 0.96 -9.00 -16.45
CA THR A 122 2.25 -8.29 -16.46
C THR A 122 2.86 -8.30 -17.87
N ARG A 123 2.89 -9.46 -18.54
CA ARG A 123 3.43 -9.60 -19.89
C ARG A 123 2.62 -8.83 -20.93
N ARG A 124 1.29 -8.89 -20.87
CA ARG A 124 0.43 -8.20 -21.85
C ARG A 124 0.50 -6.69 -21.76
N PHE A 125 0.61 -6.17 -20.54
CA PHE A 125 0.57 -4.74 -20.28
C PHE A 125 1.94 -4.08 -20.15
N ASN A 126 3.03 -4.83 -20.31
CA ASN A 126 4.39 -4.27 -20.23
C ASN A 126 4.58 -3.09 -21.20
N SER A 127 4.10 -3.18 -22.44
CA SER A 127 4.18 -2.07 -23.41
C SER A 127 3.39 -0.81 -23.01
N ASN A 128 2.46 -0.94 -22.08
CA ASN A 128 1.62 0.13 -21.58
C ASN A 128 2.17 0.74 -20.28
N PHE A 129 3.35 0.29 -19.82
CA PHE A 129 4.03 0.83 -18.64
C PHE A 129 4.19 2.36 -18.78
N PRO A 130 3.62 3.16 -17.87
CA PRO A 130 3.63 4.61 -18.01
C PRO A 130 5.04 5.16 -17.77
N LEU A 131 5.69 5.61 -18.84
CA LEU A 131 7.00 6.30 -18.78
C LEU A 131 6.87 7.82 -18.55
N THR A 132 5.64 8.31 -18.39
CA THR A 132 5.33 9.74 -18.17
C THR A 132 4.17 9.87 -17.19
N ASN A 133 3.94 11.08 -16.67
CA ASN A 133 2.78 11.39 -15.81
C ASN A 133 1.43 11.38 -16.55
N ARG A 134 1.41 11.08 -17.86
CA ARG A 134 0.17 10.93 -18.62
C ARG A 134 -0.46 9.58 -18.31
N SER A 135 -1.79 9.56 -18.27
CA SER A 135 -2.54 8.31 -18.14
C SER A 135 -2.13 7.34 -19.25
N ALA A 136 -1.82 6.10 -18.86
CA ALA A 136 -1.50 5.03 -19.80
C ALA A 136 -2.74 4.67 -20.63
N ASN A 137 -2.54 4.51 -21.93
CA ASN A 137 -3.60 4.03 -22.81
C ASN A 137 -3.63 2.49 -22.76
N PHE A 138 -4.65 1.94 -22.11
CA PHE A 138 -4.84 0.49 -21.96
C PHE A 138 -5.69 -0.16 -23.07
N TRP A 139 -6.10 0.61 -24.10
CA TRP A 139 -6.94 0.10 -25.20
C TRP A 139 -6.14 -0.66 -26.26
N ASN A 140 -4.83 -0.39 -26.38
CA ASN A 140 -3.95 -0.98 -27.39
C ASN A 140 -3.15 -2.17 -26.83
N VAL A 141 -3.84 -3.16 -26.27
CA VAL A 141 -3.18 -4.41 -25.86
C VAL A 141 -3.07 -5.31 -27.09
N HIS A 142 -1.86 -5.49 -27.59
CA HIS A 142 -1.61 -6.24 -28.82
C HIS A 142 -1.56 -7.76 -28.63
N LEU A 143 -1.36 -8.21 -27.39
CA LEU A 143 -1.26 -9.64 -27.06
C LEU A 143 -2.62 -10.21 -26.70
N ASP A 144 -3.00 -11.26 -27.43
CA ASP A 144 -4.16 -12.09 -27.10
C ASP A 144 -4.02 -12.70 -25.70
N LYS A 145 -5.10 -12.66 -24.91
CA LYS A 145 -5.12 -13.11 -23.52
C LYS A 145 -4.76 -14.59 -23.44
N GLN A 146 -5.41 -15.41 -24.26
CA GLN A 146 -5.31 -16.87 -24.18
C GLN A 146 -3.94 -17.36 -24.65
N ASP A 147 -3.42 -16.79 -25.73
CA ASP A 147 -2.10 -17.12 -26.24
C ASP A 147 -1.00 -16.72 -25.23
N CYS A 148 -1.11 -15.53 -24.62
CA CYS A 148 -0.18 -15.09 -23.58
C CYS A 148 -0.22 -16.02 -22.37
N ARG A 149 -1.43 -16.37 -21.90
CA ARG A 149 -1.62 -17.27 -20.77
C ARG A 149 -1.03 -18.65 -21.02
N GLN A 150 -1.28 -19.23 -22.20
CA GLN A 150 -0.66 -20.50 -22.58
C GLN A 150 0.86 -20.42 -22.68
N TRP A 151 1.41 -19.29 -23.13
CA TRP A 151 2.84 -19.05 -23.15
C TRP A 151 3.41 -19.02 -21.72
N VAL A 152 2.79 -18.26 -20.80
CA VAL A 152 3.20 -18.18 -19.39
C VAL A 152 3.16 -19.56 -18.74
N ARG A 153 2.06 -20.30 -18.91
CA ARG A 153 1.91 -21.67 -18.40
C ARG A 153 3.04 -22.59 -18.83
N ARG A 154 3.39 -22.57 -20.13
CA ARG A 154 4.50 -23.39 -20.67
C ARG A 154 5.84 -23.03 -20.03
N ASN A 155 6.10 -21.74 -19.82
CA ASN A 155 7.34 -21.28 -19.18
C ASN A 155 7.41 -21.62 -17.69
N LEU A 156 6.29 -21.49 -16.96
CA LEU A 156 6.18 -21.94 -15.57
C LEU A 156 6.38 -23.45 -15.45
N GLN A 157 5.84 -24.26 -16.36
CA GLN A 157 6.05 -25.71 -16.38
C GLN A 157 7.51 -26.10 -16.66
N ALA A 158 8.21 -25.34 -17.50
CA ALA A 158 9.60 -25.62 -17.85
C ALA A 158 10.59 -25.19 -16.76
N ARG A 159 10.37 -24.04 -16.12
CA ARG A 159 11.31 -23.41 -15.17
C ARG A 159 10.90 -23.57 -13.70
N GLY A 160 9.63 -23.84 -13.42
CA GLY A 160 9.03 -23.80 -12.09
C GLY A 160 8.47 -22.42 -11.72
N ALA A 161 7.52 -22.38 -10.79
CA ALA A 161 6.81 -21.15 -10.41
C ALA A 161 7.48 -20.36 -9.27
N ARG A 162 8.46 -20.92 -8.57
CA ARG A 162 9.13 -20.27 -7.43
C ARG A 162 9.85 -18.97 -7.83
N PRO A 163 9.69 -17.82 -7.14
CA PRO A 163 10.42 -16.59 -7.46
C PRO A 163 11.95 -16.75 -7.53
N PHE A 164 12.61 -15.84 -8.24
CA PHE A 164 14.08 -15.79 -8.25
C PHE A 164 14.64 -15.46 -6.87
N GLU A 165 15.83 -15.99 -6.55
CA GLU A 165 16.50 -15.69 -5.29
C GLU A 165 16.84 -14.20 -5.18
N PHE A 166 16.52 -13.60 -4.04
CA PHE A 166 16.75 -12.18 -3.81
C PHE A 166 18.23 -11.92 -3.51
N THR A 167 18.78 -10.90 -4.17
CA THR A 167 20.12 -10.38 -3.88
C THR A 167 20.02 -9.03 -3.19
N GLN A 168 21.01 -8.72 -2.37
CA GLN A 168 21.04 -7.44 -1.66
C GLN A 168 21.34 -6.29 -2.64
N THR A 169 20.46 -5.29 -2.71
CA THR A 169 20.61 -4.11 -3.59
C THR A 169 21.01 -2.84 -2.84
N ALA A 170 20.93 -2.83 -1.50
CA ALA A 170 21.35 -1.73 -0.66
C ALA A 170 22.01 -2.26 0.64
N PRO A 171 23.02 -1.56 1.19
CA PRO A 171 23.61 -1.93 2.48
C PRO A 171 22.57 -1.83 3.61
N PRO A 172 22.61 -2.71 4.63
CA PRO A 172 21.77 -2.55 5.80
C PRO A 172 22.14 -1.26 6.54
N TYR A 173 21.15 -0.67 7.22
CA TYR A 173 21.40 0.44 8.13
C TYR A 173 22.45 0.03 9.18
N ASN A 174 23.45 0.88 9.39
CA ASN A 174 24.47 0.70 10.41
C ASN A 174 24.56 1.97 11.27
N PRO A 175 24.12 1.92 12.55
CA PRO A 175 24.10 3.10 13.42
C PRO A 175 25.50 3.64 13.75
N SER A 176 26.56 2.85 13.53
CA SER A 176 27.95 3.27 13.75
C SER A 176 28.55 4.04 12.58
N ASN A 177 27.90 4.04 11.41
CA ASN A 177 28.35 4.78 10.23
C ASN A 177 27.50 6.05 10.07
N SER A 178 28.07 7.21 10.36
CA SER A 178 27.48 8.48 9.90
C SER A 178 27.56 8.51 8.39
N VAL A 179 26.44 8.33 7.69
CA VAL A 179 26.39 8.32 6.23
C VAL A 179 26.96 9.63 5.69
N LEU A 180 28.09 9.56 4.98
CA LEU A 180 28.60 10.69 4.21
C LEU A 180 27.61 10.95 3.08
N SER A 181 26.74 11.93 3.28
CA SER A 181 25.81 12.42 2.27
C SER A 181 26.61 13.01 1.10
N GLY A 182 26.57 12.38 -0.08
CA GLY A 182 27.24 12.95 -1.25
C GLY A 182 27.41 12.07 -2.47
N THR A 183 27.23 10.74 -2.38
CA THR A 183 27.28 9.87 -3.56
C THR A 183 25.99 9.07 -3.62
N PHE A 184 24.99 9.62 -4.32
CA PHE A 184 23.86 8.80 -4.73
C PHE A 184 24.42 7.70 -5.62
N PRO A 185 24.14 6.41 -5.34
CA PRO A 185 24.52 5.35 -6.24
C PRO A 185 23.99 5.67 -7.63
N GLU A 186 24.86 5.51 -8.62
CA GLU A 186 24.49 5.57 -10.03
C GLU A 186 23.27 4.67 -10.25
N TYR A 187 22.30 5.13 -11.06
CA TYR A 187 21.09 4.38 -11.35
C TYR A 187 21.46 2.96 -11.76
N THR A 188 21.24 2.01 -10.85
CA THR A 188 21.58 0.60 -11.05
C THR A 188 20.29 -0.16 -11.27
N ARG A 189 20.26 -0.97 -12.33
CA ARG A 189 19.10 -1.84 -12.58
C ARG A 189 18.92 -2.79 -11.41
N ASN A 190 17.67 -3.01 -11.04
CA ASN A 190 17.34 -3.96 -10.00
C ASN A 190 17.48 -5.40 -10.55
N PRO A 191 18.39 -6.23 -10.03
CA PRO A 191 18.65 -7.57 -10.58
C PRO A 191 17.46 -8.52 -10.46
N GLN A 192 16.56 -8.31 -9.49
CA GLN A 192 15.31 -9.06 -9.37
C GLN A 192 14.34 -8.69 -10.49
N THR A 193 14.20 -7.40 -10.81
CA THR A 193 13.42 -6.92 -11.95
C THR A 193 13.99 -7.44 -13.26
N GLU A 194 15.32 -7.41 -13.45
CA GLU A 194 15.95 -7.96 -14.65
C GLU A 194 15.67 -9.46 -14.81
N SER A 195 15.78 -10.23 -13.73
CA SER A 195 15.50 -11.67 -13.74
C SER A 195 14.04 -11.96 -14.13
N LEU A 196 13.08 -11.20 -13.58
CA LEU A 196 11.67 -11.31 -13.92
C LEU A 196 11.40 -10.96 -15.39
N LEU A 197 11.95 -9.85 -15.87
CA LEU A 197 11.76 -9.40 -17.25
C LEU A 197 12.42 -10.36 -18.24
N GLN A 198 13.62 -10.88 -17.93
CA GLN A 198 14.27 -11.89 -18.75
C GLN A 198 13.43 -13.17 -18.84
N PHE A 199 12.88 -13.63 -17.71
CA PHE A 199 11.98 -14.78 -17.69
C PHE A 199 10.72 -14.57 -18.53
N LEU A 200 10.18 -13.35 -18.51
CA LEU A 200 9.02 -12.98 -19.31
C LEU A 200 9.40 -12.50 -20.71
N GLU A 201 10.65 -12.60 -21.16
CA GLU A 201 11.12 -12.06 -22.45
C GLU A 201 10.68 -10.61 -22.73
N LEU A 202 10.70 -9.76 -21.70
CA LEU A 202 10.26 -8.36 -21.74
C LEU A 202 11.45 -7.39 -21.75
N PRO A 203 11.34 -6.24 -22.43
CA PRO A 203 12.34 -5.19 -22.36
C PRO A 203 12.31 -4.45 -21.01
N TYR A 204 13.46 -3.96 -20.58
CA TYR A 204 13.59 -3.04 -19.45
C TYR A 204 13.30 -1.60 -19.90
N LEU A 205 12.03 -1.18 -19.79
CA LEU A 205 11.56 0.06 -20.41
C LEU A 205 12.13 1.36 -19.82
N LEU A 206 12.66 1.32 -18.59
CA LEU A 206 13.20 2.51 -17.93
C LEU A 206 14.50 3.01 -18.57
N ASP A 207 15.25 2.18 -19.31
CA ASP A 207 16.46 2.62 -20.00
C ASP A 207 16.16 3.64 -21.11
N ASN A 208 15.00 3.49 -21.76
CA ASN A 208 14.59 4.34 -22.89
C ASN A 208 14.23 5.77 -22.45
N THR A 209 14.15 6.04 -21.15
CA THR A 209 13.84 7.38 -20.62
C THR A 209 15.01 8.36 -20.77
N SER A 210 16.24 7.85 -20.89
CA SER A 210 17.46 8.67 -20.92
C SER A 210 17.71 9.37 -22.26
N GLU A 211 17.16 8.87 -23.38
CA GLU A 211 17.38 9.48 -24.70
C GLU A 211 16.56 10.76 -24.96
N SER A 212 15.52 11.05 -24.16
CA SER A 212 14.68 12.24 -24.37
C SER A 212 15.18 13.51 -23.68
N SER A 213 16.23 13.42 -22.85
CA SER A 213 16.78 14.55 -22.08
C SER A 213 18.03 15.17 -22.72
N GLN A 214 17.93 15.64 -23.97
CA GLN A 214 18.82 16.71 -24.43
C GLN A 214 18.24 18.07 -24.00
N VAL A 215 18.32 18.36 -22.70
CA VAL A 215 18.18 19.71 -22.17
C VAL A 215 19.51 20.04 -21.49
N PRO A 216 20.14 21.20 -21.75
CA PRO A 216 21.42 21.54 -21.11
C PRO A 216 21.24 21.54 -19.59
N ARG A 217 22.01 20.69 -18.89
CA ARG A 217 22.08 20.69 -17.43
C ARG A 217 22.57 22.07 -16.97
N SER A 218 21.64 22.93 -16.55
CA SER A 218 21.97 24.08 -15.72
C SER A 218 22.34 23.58 -14.32
N PRO A 219 23.42 24.10 -13.69
CA PRO A 219 23.73 23.77 -12.31
C PRO A 219 22.63 24.35 -11.40
N LEU A 220 21.93 23.49 -10.66
CA LEU A 220 21.06 23.94 -9.57
C LEU A 220 21.92 24.67 -8.52
N PRO A 221 21.45 25.78 -7.93
CA PRO A 221 22.22 26.52 -6.95
C PRO A 221 22.37 25.71 -5.66
N LEU A 222 23.60 25.73 -5.12
CA LEU A 222 23.99 25.18 -3.83
C LEU A 222 23.17 25.88 -2.72
N ILE A 223 22.19 25.20 -2.12
CA ILE A 223 21.63 25.66 -0.85
C ILE A 223 22.63 25.28 0.23
N ARG A 224 23.24 26.32 0.80
CA ARG A 224 24.19 26.27 1.90
C ARG A 224 23.48 25.72 3.15
N THR A 225 24.01 24.63 3.68
CA THR A 225 23.63 24.01 4.95
C THR A 225 23.69 25.02 6.09
N GLY A 226 22.56 25.18 6.78
CA GLY A 226 22.47 25.76 8.11
C GLY A 226 21.85 24.72 9.04
N SER A 227 22.64 24.32 10.04
CA SER A 227 22.34 23.61 11.29
C SER A 227 21.51 22.32 11.29
N LEU A 228 22.02 21.37 12.06
CA LEU A 228 21.46 20.07 12.43
C LEU A 228 20.03 20.17 12.95
N GLU A 229 19.04 19.72 12.17
CA GLU A 229 17.78 19.19 12.70
C GLU A 229 17.35 18.00 11.83
N ASP A 230 16.80 17.00 12.52
CA ASP A 230 16.41 15.67 12.10
C ASP A 230 15.31 15.72 11.02
N ASN A 231 15.67 15.47 9.75
CA ASN A 231 14.69 15.35 8.67
C ASN A 231 14.10 13.94 8.67
N SER A 232 13.12 13.73 9.56
CA SER A 232 12.06 12.76 9.33
C SER A 232 11.32 13.16 8.04
N GLU A 233 11.14 12.24 7.09
CA GLU A 233 10.16 12.39 6.01
C GLU A 233 8.71 12.24 6.53
N ASP A 234 8.40 12.87 7.65
CA ASP A 234 7.03 13.06 8.10
C ASP A 234 6.51 14.33 7.43
N ILE A 235 5.44 14.20 6.64
CA ILE A 235 4.56 15.34 6.38
C ILE A 235 4.08 15.79 7.77
N PRO A 236 4.23 17.07 8.17
CA PRO A 236 3.69 17.53 9.43
C PRO A 236 2.16 17.43 9.31
N ILE A 237 1.61 16.36 9.89
CA ILE A 237 0.21 16.27 10.20
C ILE A 237 0.08 17.05 11.50
N ASP A 238 -0.66 18.15 11.43
CA ASP A 238 -1.05 18.98 12.57
C ASP A 238 -2.11 18.21 13.40
N ASP A 239 -1.75 17.00 13.85
CA ASP A 239 -2.48 16.24 14.85
C ASP A 239 -1.97 16.75 16.20
N VAL A 240 -2.49 17.92 16.62
CA VAL A 240 -2.50 18.28 18.03
C VAL A 240 -3.24 17.18 18.78
N ASP A 241 -2.50 16.33 19.48
CA ASP A 241 -3.00 15.47 20.54
C ASP A 241 -3.52 16.38 21.68
N ASP A 242 -4.68 17.03 21.48
CA ASP A 242 -5.41 17.77 22.51
C ASP A 242 -6.16 16.79 23.45
N VAL A 243 -5.42 15.83 24.01
CA VAL A 243 -5.93 14.96 25.08
C VAL A 243 -5.37 15.34 26.45
N ASP A 244 -4.36 16.22 26.51
CA ASP A 244 -3.76 16.65 27.76
C ASP A 244 -4.35 17.98 28.32
N GLU A 245 -5.17 18.72 27.55
CA GLU A 245 -5.74 20.01 28.00
C GLU A 245 -7.12 19.89 28.68
N LEU A 246 -7.70 18.69 28.77
CA LEU A 246 -9.01 18.46 29.42
C LEU A 246 -8.93 17.95 30.86
N GLU A 247 -7.75 17.58 31.37
CA GLU A 247 -7.57 17.19 32.78
C GLU A 247 -7.36 18.40 33.71
N GLU A 248 -6.90 19.55 33.22
CA GLU A 248 -6.66 20.74 34.06
C GLU A 248 -7.93 21.57 34.36
N LEU A 249 -9.04 21.37 33.62
CA LEU A 249 -10.30 22.09 33.84
C LEU A 249 -11.29 21.37 34.77
N ALA A 250 -10.97 20.16 35.23
CA ALA A 250 -11.82 19.38 36.13
C ALA A 250 -11.45 19.54 37.62
N GLU A 251 -10.26 20.07 37.95
CA GLU A 251 -9.85 20.25 39.34
C GLU A 251 -10.26 21.61 39.95
N ASP A 252 -10.51 22.64 39.13
CA ASP A 252 -10.93 23.97 39.61
C ASP A 252 -12.45 24.13 39.88
N ALA A 253 -13.25 23.10 39.65
CA ALA A 253 -14.71 23.15 39.85
C ALA A 253 -15.20 22.54 41.18
N VAL A 254 -14.30 22.06 42.06
CA VAL A 254 -14.71 21.35 43.29
C VAL A 254 -14.66 22.23 44.55
N ASP A 255 -14.04 23.42 44.55
CA ASP A 255 -13.79 24.18 45.80
C ASP A 255 -14.61 25.46 46.02
N THR A 256 -15.83 25.55 45.49
CA THR A 256 -16.77 26.65 45.87
C THR A 256 -18.22 26.20 46.03
N LYS A 257 -18.50 25.17 46.85
CA LYS A 257 -19.84 24.96 47.44
C LYS A 257 -19.79 24.40 48.86
N THR A 258 -19.25 25.18 49.79
CA THR A 258 -19.61 25.06 51.21
C THR A 258 -19.36 26.39 51.91
N GLU A 259 -20.44 27.15 52.14
CA GLU A 259 -20.70 28.02 53.30
C GLU A 259 -21.75 29.08 52.93
N ASN A 260 -22.99 28.90 53.42
CA ASN A 260 -23.90 29.92 53.93
C ASN A 260 -25.33 29.37 54.07
N ILE A 261 -25.61 28.72 55.21
CA ILE A 261 -26.80 28.97 56.05
C ILE A 261 -26.33 28.98 57.50
#